data_AF-A0A0D0L6N6-F1
#
_entry.id   AF-A0A0D0L6N6-F1
#
_cell.length_a   1.000
_cell.length_b   1.000
_cell.length_c   1.000
_cell.angle_alpha   90.00
_cell.angle_beta   90.00
_cell.angle_gamma   90.00
#
_symmetry.space_group_name_H-M   'P 1'
#
loop_
_entity.id
_entity.type
_entity.pdbx_description
1 polymer ?
#
loop_
_entity_poly.entity_id
_entity_poly.type
_entity_poly.pdbx_seq_one_letter_code
_entity_poly.pdbx_strand_id
1 'polypeptide(L)'
;MQTFLPEPGFARSARALDDKRLGKQRVETFQILRALVWPSYGWKNHPAVVMWRGFTPALVSYGVATCREWTARGHADALEPRLLDYSAGVASTFDALRDDGRLPPWCGDDAVHASHRRALAAKAPQAYPADWAGETGYVWPGSIFPTWPLPPCSGSPSAVVSVMIDMGSPAELFDVGSEEWSALRAVNRGESATVDTADPARMTLAASLVHPVRTAVLRDVPALADDDVLPEPASDPGGTVSASIARVPTDADSEAMRLEGLDPARIRVFRRGQSVPDPGSYGLVVTSGAPVPPELADVPLLRV
;
A
#
# COMPACT_ATOMS: atom_id res chain seq x y z
N MET A 1 4.21 17.92 1.49
CA MET A 1 3.37 16.73 1.75
C MET A 1 2.79 16.33 0.41
N GLN A 2 3.01 15.08 0.01
CA GLN A 2 2.70 14.59 -1.33
C GLN A 2 1.38 13.80 -1.37
N THR A 3 0.96 13.21 -0.26
CA THR A 3 -0.37 12.62 -0.12
C THR A 3 -1.06 13.12 1.15
N PHE A 4 -2.40 13.19 1.17
CA PHE A 4 -3.20 13.56 2.35
C PHE A 4 -4.39 12.62 2.51
N LEU A 5 -4.32 11.75 3.52
CA LEU A 5 -5.47 10.96 4.00
C LEU A 5 -5.86 11.42 5.41
N PRO A 6 -6.69 12.46 5.58
CA PRO A 6 -7.16 12.87 6.89
C PRO A 6 -8.12 11.86 7.54
N GLU A 7 -8.68 10.92 6.79
CA GLU A 7 -9.67 9.93 7.27
C GLU A 7 -9.33 8.51 6.79
N PRO A 8 -9.80 7.45 7.49
CA PRO A 8 -9.67 6.06 7.04
C PRO A 8 -10.69 5.75 5.94
N GLY A 9 -10.40 6.22 4.73
CA GLY A 9 -11.24 6.09 3.55
C GLY A 9 -10.75 7.04 2.45
N PHE A 10 -10.72 6.58 1.20
CA PHE A 10 -10.27 7.39 0.07
C PHE A 10 -11.31 8.45 -0.31
N ALA A 11 -12.60 8.08 -0.37
CA ALA A 11 -13.69 9.00 -0.65
C ALA A 11 -13.88 9.99 0.51
N ARG A 12 -13.89 9.50 1.76
CA ARG A 12 -13.89 10.37 2.95
C ARG A 12 -12.75 11.38 2.94
N SER A 13 -11.53 10.91 2.68
CA SER A 13 -10.35 11.76 2.62
C SER A 13 -10.43 12.81 1.52
N ALA A 14 -10.82 12.43 0.31
CA ALA A 14 -10.95 13.36 -0.82
C ALA A 14 -11.97 14.46 -0.51
N ARG A 15 -13.14 14.11 0.03
CA ARG A 15 -14.19 15.07 0.37
C ARG A 15 -13.74 16.10 1.42
N ALA A 16 -12.90 15.68 2.36
CA ALA A 16 -12.41 16.56 3.42
C ALA A 16 -11.41 17.62 2.93
N LEU A 17 -10.84 17.49 1.73
CA LEU A 17 -9.84 18.42 1.21
C LEU A 17 -10.47 19.68 0.60
N ASP A 18 -9.83 20.83 0.82
CA ASP A 18 -10.09 22.05 0.04
C ASP A 18 -9.61 21.92 -1.41
N ASP A 19 -10.21 22.66 -2.35
CA ASP A 19 -9.97 22.52 -3.79
C ASP A 19 -8.49 22.63 -4.18
N LYS A 20 -7.72 23.51 -3.51
CA LYS A 20 -6.29 23.66 -3.81
C LYS A 20 -5.52 22.38 -3.49
N ARG A 21 -5.86 21.72 -2.39
CA ARG A 21 -5.20 20.48 -1.93
C ARG A 21 -5.70 19.30 -2.74
N LEU A 22 -7.01 19.19 -2.94
CA LEU A 22 -7.63 18.16 -3.77
C LEU A 22 -7.05 18.16 -5.19
N GLY A 23 -7.02 19.32 -5.85
CA GLY A 23 -6.44 19.47 -7.18
C GLY A 23 -4.97 19.06 -7.24
N LYS A 24 -4.19 19.35 -6.19
CA LYS A 24 -2.77 18.98 -6.09
C LYS A 24 -2.59 17.47 -5.87
N GLN A 25 -3.45 16.85 -5.08
CA GLN A 25 -3.40 15.41 -4.76
C GLN A 25 -3.51 14.52 -6.01
N ARG A 26 -4.27 14.93 -7.03
CA ARG A 26 -4.33 14.20 -8.31
C ARG A 26 -2.95 14.09 -8.97
N VAL A 27 -2.24 15.21 -9.05
CA VAL A 27 -0.92 15.29 -9.69
C VAL A 27 0.14 14.57 -8.85
N GLU A 28 0.14 14.76 -7.53
CA GLU A 28 1.11 14.13 -6.64
C GLU A 28 0.94 12.61 -6.59
N THR A 29 -0.30 12.11 -6.61
CA THR A 29 -0.60 10.66 -6.72
C THR A 29 -0.01 10.07 -8.00
N PHE A 30 -0.23 10.72 -9.14
CA PHE A 30 0.34 10.28 -10.41
C PHE A 30 1.88 10.28 -10.41
N GLN A 31 2.50 11.26 -9.74
CA GLN A 31 3.96 11.31 -9.57
C GLN A 31 4.48 10.17 -8.70
N ILE A 32 3.77 9.78 -7.64
CA ILE A 32 4.14 8.64 -6.80
C ILE A 32 4.01 7.34 -7.57
N LEU A 33 2.94 7.13 -8.36
CA LEU A 33 2.78 5.94 -9.20
C LEU A 33 3.96 5.77 -10.17
N ARG A 34 4.40 6.87 -10.81
CA ARG A 34 5.60 6.87 -11.65
C ARG A 34 6.84 6.48 -10.86
N ALA A 35 7.03 7.04 -9.66
CA ALA A 35 8.18 6.72 -8.82
C ALA A 35 8.20 5.24 -8.37
N LEU A 36 7.03 4.66 -8.11
CA LEU A 36 6.88 3.26 -7.74
C LEU A 36 7.17 2.31 -8.92
N VAL A 37 6.63 2.61 -10.09
CA VAL A 37 6.51 1.63 -11.18
C VAL A 37 7.55 1.84 -12.28
N TRP A 38 7.88 3.08 -12.63
CA TRP A 38 8.80 3.34 -13.74
C TRP A 38 10.24 2.99 -13.34
N PRO A 39 10.99 2.18 -14.12
CA PRO A 39 12.33 1.72 -13.74
C PRO A 39 13.32 2.85 -13.45
N SER A 40 13.27 3.93 -14.23
CA SER A 40 14.26 5.04 -14.20
C SER A 40 13.73 6.36 -13.63
N TYR A 41 12.62 6.35 -12.88
CA TYR A 41 12.08 7.57 -12.28
C TYR A 41 12.81 7.94 -10.98
N GLY A 42 13.02 9.24 -10.76
CA GLY A 42 13.68 9.74 -9.55
C GLY A 42 12.81 9.60 -8.30
N TRP A 43 13.43 9.84 -7.13
CA TRP A 43 12.73 9.97 -5.84
C TRP A 43 12.06 8.70 -5.27
N LYS A 44 12.50 7.52 -5.71
CA LYS A 44 11.97 6.22 -5.25
C LYS A 44 12.08 5.98 -3.74
N ASN A 45 13.00 6.66 -3.06
CA ASN A 45 13.24 6.57 -1.61
C ASN A 45 12.57 7.69 -0.81
N HIS A 46 11.74 8.54 -1.44
CA HIS A 46 10.99 9.51 -0.67
C HIS A 46 10.02 8.84 0.30
N PRO A 47 9.85 9.35 1.54
CA PRO A 47 8.90 8.77 2.48
C PRO A 47 7.47 8.64 1.93
N ALA A 48 7.00 9.60 1.13
CA ALA A 48 5.67 9.50 0.50
C ALA A 48 5.57 8.43 -0.60
N VAL A 49 6.70 7.99 -1.17
CA VAL A 49 6.72 6.85 -2.12
C VAL A 49 6.83 5.55 -1.32
N VAL A 50 7.71 5.52 -0.32
CA VAL A 50 7.96 4.35 0.54
C VAL A 50 6.66 3.84 1.16
N MET A 51 5.82 4.71 1.73
CA MET A 51 4.58 4.28 2.38
C MET A 51 3.59 3.54 1.48
N TRP A 52 3.68 3.70 0.15
CA TRP A 52 2.78 3.08 -0.84
C TRP A 52 3.38 1.88 -1.55
N ARG A 53 4.64 1.51 -1.29
CA ARG A 53 5.31 0.36 -1.93
C ARG A 53 4.51 -0.92 -1.69
N GLY A 54 4.26 -1.66 -2.76
CA GLY A 54 3.48 -2.89 -2.75
C GLY A 54 1.95 -2.71 -2.71
N PHE A 55 1.46 -1.46 -2.70
CA PHE A 55 0.04 -1.13 -2.62
C PHE A 55 -0.41 -0.22 -3.76
N THR A 56 0.17 -0.41 -4.96
CA THR A 56 -0.19 0.34 -6.17
C THR A 56 -1.70 0.35 -6.47
N PRO A 57 -2.45 -0.77 -6.36
CA PRO A 57 -3.90 -0.77 -6.57
C PRO A 57 -4.65 0.19 -5.63
N ALA A 58 -4.19 0.28 -4.38
CA ALA A 58 -4.75 1.21 -3.39
C ALA A 58 -4.40 2.66 -3.73
N LEU A 59 -3.18 2.94 -4.18
CA LEU A 59 -2.79 4.28 -4.60
C LEU A 59 -3.54 4.74 -5.86
N VAL A 60 -3.77 3.85 -6.82
CA VAL A 60 -4.63 4.14 -7.98
C VAL A 60 -6.03 4.49 -7.52
N SER A 61 -6.62 3.68 -6.64
CA SER A 61 -7.99 3.88 -6.16
C SER A 61 -8.12 5.17 -5.33
N TYR A 62 -7.10 5.55 -4.56
CA TYR A 62 -7.00 6.85 -3.91
C TYR A 62 -6.97 8.02 -4.91
N GLY A 63 -6.16 7.89 -5.97
CA GLY A 63 -6.07 8.90 -7.02
C GLY A 63 -7.38 9.06 -7.79
N VAL A 64 -8.05 7.95 -8.11
CA VAL A 64 -9.39 7.96 -8.73
C VAL A 64 -10.39 8.63 -7.80
N ALA A 65 -10.39 8.33 -6.50
CA ALA A 65 -11.28 9.00 -5.56
C ALA A 65 -11.09 10.52 -5.55
N THR A 66 -9.83 10.96 -5.62
CA THR A 66 -9.47 12.38 -5.71
C THR A 66 -9.96 13.02 -7.03
N CYS A 67 -9.86 12.32 -8.17
CA CYS A 67 -10.33 12.80 -9.46
C CYS A 67 -11.85 12.89 -9.54
N ARG A 68 -12.55 11.90 -8.97
CA ARG A 68 -14.01 11.87 -8.95
C ARG A 68 -14.62 12.91 -8.03
N GLU A 69 -14.03 13.14 -6.85
CA GLU A 69 -14.43 14.28 -6.01
C GLU A 69 -14.16 15.62 -6.71
N TRP A 70 -13.04 15.76 -7.41
CA TRP A 70 -12.70 16.97 -8.16
C TRP A 70 -13.71 17.29 -9.28
N THR A 71 -14.11 16.27 -10.03
CA THR A 71 -15.12 16.41 -11.10
C THR A 71 -16.53 16.60 -10.54
N ALA A 72 -16.87 15.97 -9.42
CA ALA A 72 -18.14 16.19 -8.73
C ALA A 72 -18.31 17.66 -8.26
N ARG A 73 -17.20 18.36 -8.00
CA ARG A 73 -17.18 19.82 -7.71
C ARG A 73 -17.27 20.70 -8.95
N GLY A 74 -17.43 20.12 -10.15
CA GLY A 74 -17.58 20.85 -11.41
C GLY A 74 -16.26 21.26 -12.06
N HIS A 75 -15.14 20.63 -11.68
CA HIS A 75 -13.84 20.91 -12.28
C HIS A 75 -13.43 19.88 -13.33
N ALA A 76 -12.64 20.30 -14.32
CA ALA A 76 -12.16 19.41 -15.37
C ALA A 76 -11.07 18.44 -14.90
N ASP A 77 -11.14 17.18 -15.35
CA ASP A 77 -10.12 16.15 -15.12
C ASP A 77 -9.69 15.45 -16.41
N ALA A 78 -8.41 15.08 -16.46
CA ALA A 78 -7.85 14.20 -17.49
C ALA A 78 -6.81 13.21 -16.91
N LEU A 79 -6.73 13.10 -15.57
CA LEU A 79 -5.76 12.26 -14.89
C LEU A 79 -6.34 10.89 -14.56
N GLU A 80 -7.65 10.74 -14.32
CA GLU A 80 -8.27 9.45 -13.99
C GLU A 80 -7.89 8.34 -15.00
N PRO A 81 -8.00 8.53 -16.33
CA PRO A 81 -7.57 7.50 -17.29
C PRO A 81 -6.08 7.14 -17.17
N ARG A 82 -5.22 8.12 -16.87
CA ARG A 82 -3.77 7.90 -16.71
C ARG A 82 -3.42 7.16 -15.43
N LEU A 83 -4.24 7.26 -14.39
CA LEU A 83 -4.08 6.49 -13.16
C LEU A 83 -4.48 5.03 -13.39
N LEU A 84 -5.57 4.82 -14.15
CA LEU A 84 -6.08 3.48 -14.45
C LEU A 84 -5.11 2.62 -15.27
N ASP A 85 -4.23 3.23 -16.07
CA ASP A 85 -3.16 2.55 -16.81
C ASP A 85 -2.24 1.70 -15.89
N TYR A 86 -2.15 1.99 -14.58
CA TYR A 86 -1.35 1.24 -13.60
C TYR A 86 -2.10 0.06 -12.95
N SER A 87 -3.35 -0.15 -13.34
CA SER A 87 -4.27 -1.11 -12.71
C SER A 87 -5.07 -1.92 -13.74
N ALA A 88 -4.50 -2.12 -14.92
CA ALA A 88 -5.17 -2.78 -16.04
C ALA A 88 -6.54 -2.16 -16.39
N GLY A 89 -6.69 -0.85 -16.21
CA GLY A 89 -7.92 -0.12 -16.51
C GLY A 89 -8.99 -0.12 -15.41
N VAL A 90 -8.73 -0.73 -14.24
CA VAL A 90 -9.75 -0.92 -13.19
C VAL A 90 -9.28 -0.38 -11.84
N ALA A 91 -10.02 0.57 -11.28
CA ALA A 91 -9.90 0.94 -9.87
C ALA A 91 -10.85 0.08 -9.02
N SER A 92 -10.32 -0.50 -7.95
CA SER A 92 -11.13 -1.20 -6.94
C SER A 92 -11.74 -0.19 -5.96
N THR A 93 -12.87 -0.53 -5.36
CA THR A 93 -13.38 0.28 -4.24
C THR A 93 -12.46 0.15 -3.03
N PHE A 94 -12.52 1.12 -2.11
CA PHE A 94 -11.82 1.02 -0.83
C PHE A 94 -12.19 -0.27 -0.10
N ASP A 95 -13.49 -0.61 -0.08
CA ASP A 95 -14.01 -1.79 0.60
C ASP A 95 -13.52 -3.08 -0.07
N ALA A 96 -13.49 -3.15 -1.41
CA ALA A 96 -12.94 -4.31 -2.12
C ALA A 96 -11.44 -4.50 -1.84
N LEU A 97 -10.67 -3.41 -1.77
CA LEU A 97 -9.25 -3.48 -1.38
C LEU A 97 -9.08 -3.90 0.07
N ARG A 98 -9.96 -3.43 0.97
CA ARG A 98 -9.98 -3.82 2.38
C ARG A 98 -10.24 -5.32 2.51
N ASP A 99 -11.23 -5.82 1.78
CA ASP A 99 -11.71 -7.20 1.87
C ASP A 99 -10.76 -8.19 1.18
N ASP A 100 -10.02 -7.75 0.16
CA ASP A 100 -8.95 -8.54 -0.47
C ASP A 100 -7.57 -8.37 0.21
N GLY A 101 -7.50 -7.59 1.30
CA GLY A 101 -6.25 -7.36 2.05
C GLY A 101 -5.19 -6.58 1.26
N ARG A 102 -5.61 -5.71 0.34
CA ARG A 102 -4.74 -4.88 -0.53
C ARG A 102 -4.66 -3.41 -0.08
N LEU A 103 -5.17 -3.09 1.10
CA LEU A 103 -4.92 -1.78 1.72
C LEU A 103 -3.55 -1.75 2.41
N PRO A 104 -2.84 -0.62 2.38
CA PRO A 104 -1.64 -0.43 3.20
C PRO A 104 -1.94 -0.64 4.70
N PRO A 105 -1.04 -1.29 5.47
CA PRO A 105 -1.25 -1.57 6.89
C PRO A 105 -1.53 -0.33 7.75
N TRP A 106 -0.98 0.82 7.34
CA TRP A 106 -1.11 2.09 8.04
C TRP A 106 -2.46 2.78 7.81
N CYS A 107 -3.28 2.33 6.85
CA CYS A 107 -4.61 2.89 6.64
C CYS A 107 -5.50 2.57 7.85
N GLY A 108 -6.05 3.57 8.52
CA GLY A 108 -6.73 3.44 9.81
C GLY A 108 -5.83 3.55 11.04
N ASP A 109 -4.56 3.91 10.87
CA ASP A 109 -3.70 4.34 11.97
C ASP A 109 -4.03 5.79 12.34
N ASP A 110 -4.55 6.00 13.56
CA ASP A 110 -4.96 7.30 14.06
C ASP A 110 -3.82 8.33 14.08
N ALA A 111 -2.58 7.90 14.36
CA ALA A 111 -1.44 8.80 14.40
C ALA A 111 -1.10 9.31 13.00
N VAL A 112 -1.21 8.46 11.97
CA VAL A 112 -1.03 8.84 10.56
C VAL A 112 -2.10 9.84 10.15
N HIS A 113 -3.38 9.49 10.32
CA HIS A 113 -4.51 10.36 9.95
C HIS A 113 -4.50 11.70 10.68
N ALA A 114 -4.24 11.70 12.00
CA ALA A 114 -4.13 12.91 12.78
C ALA A 114 -2.96 13.79 12.31
N SER A 115 -1.82 13.21 11.92
CA SER A 115 -0.69 13.99 11.39
C SER A 115 -1.03 14.67 10.05
N HIS A 116 -1.83 14.02 9.20
CA HIS A 116 -2.32 14.59 7.96
C HIS A 116 -3.28 15.75 8.22
N ARG A 117 -4.22 15.59 9.16
CA ARG A 117 -5.15 16.64 9.61
C ARG A 117 -4.39 17.86 10.14
N ARG A 118 -3.42 17.68 11.04
CA ARG A 118 -2.56 18.76 11.56
C ARG A 118 -1.79 19.48 10.45
N ALA A 119 -1.26 18.74 9.49
CA ALA A 119 -0.54 19.33 8.36
C ALA A 119 -1.45 20.11 7.40
N LEU A 120 -2.71 19.71 7.23
CA LEU A 120 -3.71 20.45 6.48
C LEU A 120 -4.11 21.74 7.21
N ALA A 121 -4.45 21.65 8.50
CA ALA A 121 -4.77 22.79 9.35
C ALA A 121 -3.63 23.82 9.40
N ALA A 122 -2.37 23.38 9.53
CA ALA A 122 -1.22 24.27 9.49
C ALA A 122 -1.04 24.99 8.14
N LYS A 123 -1.48 24.38 7.03
CA LYS A 123 -1.37 24.96 5.69
C LYS A 123 -2.52 25.91 5.34
N ALA A 124 -3.72 25.68 5.86
CA ALA A 124 -4.86 26.57 5.70
C ALA A 124 -5.78 26.50 6.93
N PRO A 125 -5.46 27.23 8.00
CA PRO A 125 -6.22 27.15 9.26
C PRO A 125 -7.71 27.46 9.10
N GLN A 126 -8.07 28.32 8.14
CA GLN A 126 -9.45 28.73 7.90
C GLN A 126 -10.25 27.74 7.03
N ALA A 127 -9.58 26.77 6.39
CA ALA A 127 -10.22 25.80 5.52
C ALA A 127 -10.56 24.48 6.22
N TYR A 128 -10.03 24.26 7.44
CA TYR A 128 -10.14 23.00 8.16
C TYR A 128 -10.68 23.25 9.58
N PRO A 129 -11.31 22.24 10.21
CA PRO A 129 -11.80 22.33 11.58
C PRO A 129 -10.70 22.77 12.56
N ALA A 130 -11.06 23.62 13.53
CA ALA A 130 -10.09 24.18 14.48
C ALA A 130 -9.46 23.11 15.38
N ASP A 131 -10.17 22.03 15.67
CA ASP A 131 -9.71 20.87 16.43
C ASP A 131 -8.68 20.01 15.67
N TRP A 132 -8.49 20.22 14.37
CA TRP A 132 -7.39 19.61 13.62
C TRP A 132 -6.05 20.29 13.90
N ALA A 133 -6.04 21.48 14.51
CA ALA A 133 -4.82 22.17 14.89
C ALA A 133 -4.11 21.47 16.06
N GLY A 134 -2.78 21.54 16.09
CA GLY A 134 -1.97 20.94 17.15
C GLY A 134 -0.49 21.05 16.85
N GLU A 135 0.34 20.37 17.64
CA GLU A 135 1.80 20.35 17.46
C GLU A 135 2.17 19.78 16.07
N THR A 136 3.11 20.46 15.41
CA THR A 136 3.52 20.11 14.06
C THR A 136 4.38 18.85 14.07
N GLY A 137 4.08 17.93 13.16
CA GLY A 137 4.79 16.67 13.03
C GLY A 137 4.05 15.78 12.05
N TYR A 138 4.75 15.29 11.03
CA TYR A 138 4.17 14.47 9.98
C TYR A 138 4.64 13.03 10.13
N VAL A 139 3.71 12.09 10.20
CA VAL A 139 4.02 10.68 10.32
C VAL A 139 4.16 10.08 8.93
N TRP A 140 5.33 9.53 8.64
CA TRP A 140 5.56 8.77 7.42
C TRP A 140 5.64 7.28 7.79
N PRO A 141 4.57 6.49 7.55
CA PRO A 141 4.64 5.07 7.80
C PRO A 141 5.62 4.41 6.83
N GLY A 142 6.33 3.39 7.31
CA GLY A 142 7.16 2.54 6.46
C GLY A 142 6.32 1.64 5.56
N SER A 143 7.00 0.76 4.82
CA SER A 143 6.38 -0.35 4.10
C SER A 143 7.07 -1.65 4.48
N ILE A 144 6.32 -2.76 4.40
CA ILE A 144 6.86 -4.12 4.47
C ILE A 144 7.86 -4.35 3.32
N PHE A 145 7.74 -3.57 2.23
CA PHE A 145 8.60 -3.65 1.06
C PHE A 145 9.71 -2.58 1.10
N PRO A 146 10.97 -2.96 1.37
CA PRO A 146 12.12 -2.04 1.41
C PRO A 146 12.50 -1.53 0.01
N THR A 147 12.08 -2.22 -1.04
CA THR A 147 12.15 -1.81 -2.45
C THR A 147 10.88 -2.28 -3.15
N TRP A 148 10.54 -1.65 -4.27
CA TRP A 148 9.42 -2.06 -5.12
C TRP A 148 9.73 -1.73 -6.59
N PRO A 149 9.42 -2.63 -7.55
CA PRO A 149 8.93 -4.01 -7.36
C PRO A 149 9.98 -4.91 -6.68
N LEU A 150 9.54 -6.04 -6.12
CA LEU A 150 10.45 -7.02 -5.54
C LEU A 150 11.24 -7.77 -6.63
N PRO A 151 12.52 -8.11 -6.40
CA PRO A 151 13.27 -8.94 -7.32
C PRO A 151 12.69 -10.36 -7.39
N PRO A 152 12.87 -11.06 -8.52
CA PRO A 152 12.50 -12.48 -8.61
C PRO A 152 13.36 -13.29 -7.62
N CYS A 153 12.74 -14.19 -6.87
CA CYS A 153 13.46 -15.04 -5.93
C CYS A 153 13.25 -16.53 -6.24
N SER A 154 14.31 -17.32 -6.11
CA SER A 154 14.37 -18.75 -6.43
C SER A 154 13.78 -19.65 -5.32
N GLY A 155 13.26 -19.07 -4.24
CA GLY A 155 12.52 -19.75 -3.18
C GLY A 155 13.37 -20.50 -2.16
N SER A 156 14.70 -20.57 -2.29
CA SER A 156 15.55 -21.16 -1.25
C SER A 156 15.88 -20.14 -0.15
N PRO A 157 15.97 -20.55 1.14
CA PRO A 157 16.29 -19.63 2.24
C PRO A 157 17.60 -18.87 2.05
N SER A 158 18.67 -19.52 1.60
CA SER A 158 19.95 -18.84 1.33
C SER A 158 19.82 -17.78 0.23
N ALA A 159 19.10 -18.06 -0.85
CA ALA A 159 18.89 -17.09 -1.92
C ALA A 159 18.02 -15.91 -1.45
N VAL A 160 17.00 -16.17 -0.64
CA VAL A 160 16.18 -15.12 -0.02
C VAL A 160 17.03 -14.23 0.87
N VAL A 161 17.88 -14.80 1.73
CA VAL A 161 18.76 -14.01 2.60
C VAL A 161 19.70 -13.11 1.79
N SER A 162 20.31 -13.61 0.71
CA SER A 162 21.12 -12.77 -0.18
C SER A 162 20.31 -11.59 -0.76
N VAL A 163 19.09 -11.86 -1.24
CA VAL A 163 18.18 -10.82 -1.74
C VAL A 163 17.81 -9.81 -0.64
N MET A 164 17.55 -10.26 0.59
CA MET A 164 17.23 -9.39 1.73
C MET A 164 18.41 -8.48 2.09
N ILE A 165 19.65 -9.00 2.04
CA ILE A 165 20.87 -8.21 2.26
C ILE A 165 21.06 -7.17 1.16
N ASP A 166 20.87 -7.54 -0.11
CA ASP A 166 20.93 -6.59 -1.24
C ASP A 166 19.87 -5.48 -1.12
N MET A 167 18.74 -5.75 -0.45
CA MET A 167 17.70 -4.77 -0.11
C MET A 167 17.97 -3.99 1.18
N GLY A 168 19.13 -4.17 1.82
CA GLY A 168 19.55 -3.40 3.00
C GLY A 168 19.11 -4.00 4.34
N SER A 169 18.88 -5.32 4.42
CA SER A 169 18.72 -6.02 5.70
C SER A 169 20.09 -6.27 6.34
N PRO A 170 20.21 -6.17 7.69
CA PRO A 170 21.43 -6.57 8.38
C PRO A 170 21.75 -8.04 8.10
N ALA A 171 23.02 -8.36 7.81
CA ALA A 171 23.42 -9.72 7.48
C ALA A 171 23.19 -10.67 8.66
N GLU A 172 23.41 -10.16 9.88
CA GLU A 172 23.36 -10.92 11.13
C GLU A 172 21.94 -11.41 11.47
N LEU A 173 20.90 -10.76 10.92
CA LEU A 173 19.50 -11.10 11.18
C LEU A 173 19.18 -12.55 10.77
N PHE A 174 19.84 -13.07 9.72
CA PHE A 174 19.57 -14.39 9.18
C PHE A 174 20.81 -15.31 9.18
N ASP A 175 21.73 -15.07 10.13
CA ASP A 175 22.91 -15.91 10.29
C ASP A 175 22.54 -17.37 10.53
N VAL A 176 23.37 -18.29 10.02
CA VAL A 176 23.16 -19.72 10.23
C VAL A 176 23.25 -20.01 11.73
N GLY A 177 22.11 -20.39 12.32
CA GLY A 177 21.97 -20.65 13.75
C GLY A 177 21.10 -19.64 14.49
N SER A 178 20.69 -18.54 13.85
CA SER A 178 19.68 -17.62 14.42
C SER A 178 18.29 -18.27 14.46
N GLU A 179 17.42 -17.72 15.31
CA GLU A 179 16.03 -18.14 15.38
C GLU A 179 15.29 -17.81 14.08
N GLU A 180 15.54 -16.64 13.48
CA GLU A 180 15.00 -16.23 12.19
C GLU A 180 15.40 -17.19 11.08
N TRP A 181 16.67 -17.60 11.01
CA TRP A 181 17.14 -18.58 10.03
C TRP A 181 16.42 -19.92 10.18
N SER A 182 16.26 -20.38 11.42
CA SER A 182 15.56 -21.63 11.74
C SER A 182 14.07 -21.54 11.36
N ALA A 183 13.42 -20.41 11.64
CA ALA A 183 12.04 -20.14 11.25
C ALA A 183 11.86 -20.08 9.72
N LEU A 184 12.75 -19.40 8.98
CA LEU A 184 12.71 -19.39 7.52
C LEU A 184 12.85 -20.79 6.92
N ARG A 185 13.72 -21.62 7.50
CA ARG A 185 13.91 -23.01 7.08
C ARG A 185 12.65 -23.86 7.34
N ALA A 186 11.96 -23.65 8.46
CA ALA A 186 10.70 -24.32 8.76
C ALA A 186 9.59 -23.89 7.79
N VAL A 187 9.41 -22.58 7.60
CA VAL A 187 8.44 -22.03 6.65
C VAL A 187 8.69 -22.54 5.22
N ASN A 188 9.94 -22.60 4.78
CA ASN A 188 10.28 -23.15 3.46
C ASN A 188 9.90 -24.62 3.28
N ARG A 189 9.80 -25.40 4.36
CA ARG A 189 9.30 -26.78 4.35
C ARG A 189 7.77 -26.89 4.50
N GLY A 190 7.06 -25.76 4.58
CA GLY A 190 5.63 -25.71 4.88
C GLY A 190 5.31 -26.00 6.35
N GLU A 191 6.25 -25.79 7.26
CA GLU A 191 6.06 -25.99 8.70
C GLU A 191 5.76 -24.65 9.39
N SER A 192 4.99 -24.71 10.48
CA SER A 192 4.74 -23.55 11.33
C SER A 192 5.96 -23.23 12.19
N ALA A 193 6.18 -21.95 12.50
CA ALA A 193 7.28 -21.48 13.31
C ALA A 193 6.88 -20.30 14.21
N THR A 194 7.68 -20.06 15.25
CA THR A 194 7.58 -18.87 16.09
C THR A 194 8.99 -18.32 16.26
N VAL A 195 9.13 -17.01 16.12
CA VAL A 195 10.38 -16.30 16.31
C VAL A 195 10.09 -14.99 17.02
N ASP A 196 10.92 -14.64 18.01
CA ASP A 196 10.89 -13.32 18.62
C ASP A 196 11.88 -12.43 17.86
N THR A 197 11.38 -11.47 17.08
CA THR A 197 12.23 -10.65 16.22
C THR A 197 11.97 -9.17 16.42
N ALA A 198 13.04 -8.38 16.43
CA ALA A 198 12.95 -6.93 16.53
C ALA A 198 12.41 -6.27 15.25
N ASP A 199 12.36 -7.00 14.13
CA ASP A 199 11.85 -6.50 12.84
C ASP A 199 10.85 -7.46 12.18
N PRO A 200 9.59 -7.50 12.68
CA PRO A 200 8.55 -8.38 12.14
C PRO A 200 8.25 -8.14 10.66
N ALA A 201 8.44 -6.91 10.16
CA ALA A 201 8.20 -6.58 8.76
C ALA A 201 9.23 -7.23 7.83
N ARG A 202 10.53 -7.16 8.19
CA ARG A 202 11.57 -7.87 7.45
C ARG A 202 11.39 -9.38 7.51
N MET A 203 11.06 -9.93 8.68
CA MET A 203 10.82 -11.36 8.83
C MET A 203 9.61 -11.83 7.99
N THR A 204 8.52 -11.05 7.97
CA THR A 204 7.34 -11.30 7.12
C THR A 204 7.71 -11.34 5.64
N LEU A 205 8.48 -10.36 5.17
CA LEU A 205 8.92 -10.31 3.78
C LEU A 205 9.78 -11.53 3.43
N ALA A 206 10.79 -11.84 4.24
CA ALA A 206 11.67 -13.00 4.00
C ALA A 206 10.87 -14.32 3.97
N ALA A 207 9.93 -14.51 4.91
CA ALA A 207 9.06 -15.67 4.95
C ALA A 207 8.18 -15.79 3.68
N SER A 208 7.63 -14.67 3.21
CA SER A 208 6.84 -14.64 1.97
C SER A 208 7.66 -14.97 0.70
N LEU A 209 8.97 -14.73 0.73
CA LEU A 209 9.86 -14.99 -0.39
C LEU A 209 10.35 -16.45 -0.43
N VAL A 210 10.51 -17.12 0.73
CA VAL A 210 10.88 -18.55 0.79
C VAL A 210 9.70 -19.48 0.53
N HIS A 211 8.47 -18.98 0.66
CA HIS A 211 7.25 -19.74 0.39
C HIS A 211 6.39 -18.98 -0.65
N PRO A 212 6.67 -19.13 -1.97
CA PRO A 212 6.21 -18.22 -3.02
C PRO A 212 4.72 -18.37 -3.42
N VAL A 213 3.86 -18.67 -2.46
CA VAL A 213 2.38 -18.62 -2.53
C VAL A 213 1.92 -17.33 -1.82
N ARG A 214 0.64 -16.94 -1.90
CA ARG A 214 0.17 -15.77 -1.16
C ARG A 214 0.40 -15.94 0.34
N THR A 215 0.74 -14.84 0.99
CA THR A 215 0.95 -14.74 2.43
C THR A 215 -0.14 -13.86 3.04
N ALA A 216 -0.89 -14.38 4.01
CA ALA A 216 -1.86 -13.62 4.79
C ALA A 216 -1.19 -13.06 6.05
N VAL A 217 -1.15 -11.74 6.20
CA VAL A 217 -0.63 -11.06 7.38
C VAL A 217 -1.81 -10.59 8.22
N LEU A 218 -1.93 -11.11 9.44
CA LEU A 218 -3.03 -10.84 10.36
C LEU A 218 -2.63 -9.80 11.40
N ARG A 219 -3.37 -8.68 11.44
CA ARG A 219 -3.14 -7.57 12.36
C ARG A 219 -4.20 -7.54 13.45
N ASP A 220 -3.76 -7.41 14.70
CA ASP A 220 -4.66 -7.36 15.87
C ASP A 220 -5.26 -5.96 16.08
N VAL A 221 -5.83 -5.42 15.02
CA VAL A 221 -6.56 -4.15 15.00
C VAL A 221 -7.93 -4.41 14.38
N PRO A 222 -8.98 -3.67 14.76
CA PRO A 222 -10.30 -3.87 14.20
C PRO A 222 -10.33 -3.59 12.69
N ALA A 223 -11.22 -4.27 11.98
CA ALA A 223 -11.55 -4.00 10.59
C ALA A 223 -11.93 -2.53 10.38
N LEU A 224 -11.59 -1.99 9.21
CA LEU A 224 -11.99 -0.62 8.83
C LEU A 224 -13.46 -0.62 8.42
N ALA A 225 -14.17 0.45 8.82
CA ALA A 225 -15.53 0.68 8.33
C ALA A 225 -15.54 0.88 6.81
N ASP A 226 -16.71 0.64 6.20
CA ASP A 226 -16.93 0.95 4.78
C ASP A 226 -16.62 2.42 4.50
N ASP A 227 -16.08 2.71 3.33
CA ASP A 227 -15.85 4.09 2.88
C ASP A 227 -17.14 4.74 2.39
N ASP A 228 -17.08 6.04 2.16
CA ASP A 228 -18.21 6.76 1.60
C ASP A 228 -18.38 6.41 0.12
N VAL A 229 -19.63 6.49 -0.36
CA VAL A 229 -19.94 6.25 -1.78
C VAL A 229 -19.12 7.20 -2.64
N LEU A 230 -18.36 6.61 -3.54
CA LEU A 230 -17.55 7.35 -4.49
C LEU A 230 -18.45 7.99 -5.55
N PRO A 231 -18.24 9.27 -5.94
CA PRO A 231 -18.97 9.85 -7.05
C PRO A 231 -18.81 9.01 -8.32
N GLU A 232 -19.84 9.02 -9.16
CA GLU A 232 -19.76 8.38 -10.49
C GLU A 232 -18.76 9.12 -11.38
N PRO A 233 -18.14 8.43 -12.36
CA PRO A 233 -17.33 9.09 -13.37
C PRO A 233 -18.12 10.20 -14.06
N ALA A 234 -17.49 11.35 -14.27
CA ALA A 234 -18.12 12.44 -15.01
C ALA A 234 -18.46 11.98 -16.44
N SER A 235 -19.70 12.24 -16.88
CA SER A 235 -20.18 11.91 -18.23
C SER A 235 -19.55 12.80 -19.31
N ASP A 236 -19.16 14.01 -18.92
CA ASP A 236 -18.45 15.00 -19.72
C ASP A 236 -17.36 15.59 -18.82
N PRO A 237 -16.06 15.54 -19.20
CA PRO A 237 -14.97 16.07 -18.39
C PRO A 237 -15.04 17.59 -18.18
N GLY A 238 -16.00 18.31 -18.75
CA GLY A 238 -16.41 19.65 -18.30
C GLY A 238 -15.31 20.71 -18.43
N GLY A 239 -15.34 21.48 -19.51
CA GLY A 239 -14.38 22.57 -19.74
C GLY A 239 -13.09 22.14 -20.44
N THR A 240 -12.22 23.10 -20.72
CA THR A 240 -11.00 22.86 -21.51
C THR A 240 -9.86 22.41 -20.60
N VAL A 241 -9.41 21.17 -20.75
CA VAL A 241 -8.17 20.70 -20.10
C VAL A 241 -6.98 21.12 -20.96
N SER A 242 -5.99 21.77 -20.35
CA SER A 242 -4.74 22.08 -21.04
C SER A 242 -4.03 20.79 -21.49
N ALA A 243 -3.33 20.85 -22.62
CA ALA A 243 -2.50 19.74 -23.08
C ALA A 243 -1.50 19.32 -21.99
N SER A 244 -1.46 18.01 -21.70
CA SER A 244 -0.55 17.47 -20.71
C SER A 244 0.91 17.65 -21.16
N ILE A 245 1.70 18.36 -20.35
CA ILE A 245 3.16 18.45 -20.48
C ILE A 245 3.89 17.28 -19.80
N ALA A 246 3.15 16.31 -19.24
CA ALA A 246 3.74 15.19 -18.55
C ALA A 246 4.50 14.28 -19.53
N ARG A 247 5.70 13.84 -19.13
CA ARG A 247 6.50 12.84 -19.87
C ARG A 247 5.63 11.64 -20.26
N VAL A 248 5.70 11.23 -21.53
CA VAL A 248 5.06 10.01 -22.03
C VAL A 248 5.86 8.79 -21.53
N PRO A 249 5.20 7.67 -21.17
CA PRO A 249 5.90 6.43 -20.81
C PRO A 249 6.81 5.96 -21.96
N THR A 250 8.00 5.48 -21.63
CA THR A 250 8.83 4.68 -22.55
C THR A 250 8.27 3.26 -22.68
N ASP A 251 8.82 2.44 -23.59
CA ASP A 251 8.45 1.02 -23.70
C ASP A 251 8.72 0.26 -22.38
N ALA A 252 9.87 0.56 -21.75
CA ALA A 252 10.23 -0.01 -20.45
C ALA A 252 9.28 0.43 -19.32
N ASP A 253 8.84 1.70 -19.34
CA ASP A 253 7.85 2.20 -18.38
C ASP A 253 6.49 1.50 -18.60
N SER A 254 6.08 1.33 -19.86
CA SER A 254 4.80 0.69 -20.23
C SER A 254 4.77 -0.79 -19.87
N GLU A 255 5.88 -1.50 -20.08
CA GLU A 255 6.01 -2.90 -19.65
C GLU A 255 5.98 -3.04 -18.13
N ALA A 256 6.65 -2.14 -17.40
CA ALA A 256 6.57 -2.13 -15.94
C ALA A 256 5.14 -1.85 -15.44
N MET A 257 4.41 -0.94 -16.07
CA MET A 257 3.00 -0.67 -15.77
C MET A 257 2.12 -1.90 -16.02
N ARG A 258 2.34 -2.61 -17.13
CA ARG A 258 1.62 -3.85 -17.44
C ARG A 258 1.89 -4.95 -16.41
N LEU A 259 3.15 -5.15 -16.02
CA LEU A 259 3.54 -6.12 -15.00
C LEU A 259 2.96 -5.77 -13.62
N GLU A 260 2.93 -4.49 -13.26
CA GLU A 260 2.31 -4.02 -12.02
C GLU A 260 0.80 -4.30 -11.99
N GLY A 261 0.12 -4.14 -13.13
CA GLY A 261 -1.31 -4.45 -13.27
C GLY A 261 -1.65 -5.94 -13.08
N LEU A 262 -0.67 -6.84 -13.12
CA LEU A 262 -0.83 -8.26 -12.78
C LEU A 262 -0.82 -8.51 -11.26
N ASP A 263 -0.73 -7.44 -10.45
CA ASP A 263 -0.70 -7.47 -8.99
C ASP A 263 0.41 -8.39 -8.44
N PRO A 264 1.69 -8.01 -8.62
CA PRO A 264 2.82 -8.87 -8.25
C PRO A 264 2.97 -9.02 -6.72
N ALA A 265 2.21 -8.25 -5.92
CA ALA A 265 2.21 -8.34 -4.47
C ALA A 265 1.66 -9.71 -4.02
N ARG A 266 2.45 -10.43 -3.22
CA ARG A 266 2.08 -11.73 -2.64
C ARG A 266 1.49 -11.62 -1.23
N ILE A 267 1.77 -10.52 -0.56
CA ILE A 267 1.32 -10.27 0.81
C ILE A 267 -0.06 -9.61 0.76
N ARG A 268 -0.99 -10.15 1.55
CA ARG A 268 -2.29 -9.56 1.86
C ARG A 268 -2.40 -9.30 3.34
N VAL A 269 -2.96 -8.15 3.71
CA VAL A 269 -3.00 -7.69 5.09
C VAL A 269 -4.45 -7.66 5.54
N PHE A 270 -4.78 -8.47 6.54
CA PHE A 270 -6.11 -8.59 7.12
C PHE A 270 -6.09 -8.12 8.57
N ARG A 271 -7.24 -7.60 9.01
CA ARG A 271 -7.49 -7.08 10.36
C ARG A 271 -8.37 -8.05 11.13
N ARG A 272 -8.35 -7.94 12.46
CA ARG A 272 -9.15 -8.79 13.34
C ARG A 272 -10.63 -8.66 12.98
N GLY A 273 -11.26 -9.80 12.72
CA GLY A 273 -12.68 -9.92 12.37
C GLY A 273 -12.98 -9.83 10.87
N GLN A 274 -11.99 -9.62 10.01
CA GLN A 274 -12.18 -9.74 8.56
C GLN A 274 -12.17 -11.20 8.13
N SER A 275 -13.04 -11.55 7.18
CA SER A 275 -12.99 -12.81 6.46
C SER A 275 -11.86 -12.79 5.44
N VAL A 276 -11.25 -13.94 5.18
CA VAL A 276 -10.19 -14.08 4.16
C VAL A 276 -10.78 -14.69 2.88
N PRO A 277 -10.82 -13.96 1.76
CA PRO A 277 -11.35 -14.48 0.51
C PRO A 277 -10.42 -15.52 -0.09
N ASP A 278 -10.98 -16.58 -0.68
CA ASP A 278 -10.21 -17.66 -1.32
C ASP A 278 -9.07 -18.20 -0.42
N PRO A 279 -9.39 -18.75 0.77
CA PRO A 279 -8.39 -19.19 1.75
C PRO A 279 -7.41 -20.23 1.19
N GLY A 280 -7.84 -21.03 0.19
CA GLY A 280 -6.99 -22.00 -0.50
C GLY A 280 -5.86 -21.39 -1.35
N SER A 281 -5.89 -20.07 -1.60
CA SER A 281 -4.82 -19.37 -2.31
C SER A 281 -3.62 -18.98 -1.44
N TYR A 282 -3.72 -19.16 -0.11
CA TYR A 282 -2.69 -18.81 0.86
C TYR A 282 -1.86 -20.03 1.28
N GLY A 283 -0.55 -19.87 1.23
CA GLY A 283 0.40 -20.91 1.67
C GLY A 283 1.13 -20.57 2.97
N LEU A 284 0.93 -19.36 3.50
CA LEU A 284 1.55 -18.90 4.73
C LEU A 284 0.62 -17.88 5.42
N VAL A 285 0.49 -18.01 6.73
CA VAL A 285 -0.10 -17.00 7.62
C VAL A 285 1.01 -16.42 8.49
N VAL A 286 1.03 -15.09 8.63
CA VAL A 286 1.95 -14.38 9.53
C VAL A 286 1.13 -13.54 10.51
N THR A 287 1.46 -13.60 11.80
CA THR A 287 0.77 -12.77 12.81
C THR A 287 1.67 -12.41 13.98
N SER A 288 1.42 -11.22 14.55
CA SER A 288 2.04 -10.72 15.79
C SER A 288 1.08 -10.74 16.99
N GLY A 289 0.15 -11.70 17.00
CA GLY A 289 -0.80 -11.89 18.11
C GLY A 289 -2.27 -11.81 17.74
N ALA A 290 -2.61 -11.55 16.47
CA ALA A 290 -3.98 -11.66 16.02
C ALA A 290 -4.44 -13.14 16.03
N PRO A 291 -5.71 -13.42 16.35
CA PRO A 291 -6.24 -14.76 16.21
C PRO A 291 -6.26 -15.17 14.74
N VAL A 292 -5.93 -16.44 14.47
CA VAL A 292 -6.00 -17.00 13.12
C VAL A 292 -7.45 -17.37 12.82
N PRO A 293 -8.05 -16.88 11.71
CA PRO A 293 -9.39 -17.27 11.30
C PRO A 293 -9.49 -18.79 11.06
N PRO A 294 -10.63 -19.43 11.38
CA PRO A 294 -10.81 -20.87 11.19
C PRO A 294 -10.54 -21.34 9.76
N GLU A 295 -10.86 -20.52 8.76
CA GLU A 295 -10.62 -20.81 7.34
C GLU A 295 -9.13 -20.90 6.96
N LEU A 296 -8.22 -20.43 7.81
CA LEU A 296 -6.77 -20.49 7.62
C LEU A 296 -6.08 -21.44 8.63
N ALA A 297 -6.85 -22.23 9.40
CA ALA A 297 -6.30 -23.03 10.49
C ALA A 297 -5.26 -24.09 10.05
N ASP A 298 -5.40 -24.61 8.83
CA ASP A 298 -4.51 -25.62 8.25
C ASP A 298 -3.32 -25.02 7.47
N VAL A 299 -3.27 -23.69 7.32
CA VAL A 299 -2.19 -23.01 6.61
C VAL A 299 -0.99 -22.84 7.55
N PRO A 300 0.26 -23.11 7.11
CA PRO A 300 1.45 -22.91 7.93
C PRO A 300 1.49 -21.51 8.55
N LEU A 301 1.77 -21.45 9.85
CA LEU A 301 1.71 -20.23 10.64
C LEU A 301 3.12 -19.81 11.08
N LEU A 302 3.46 -18.56 10.81
CA LEU A 302 4.61 -17.88 11.39
C LEU A 302 4.14 -16.84 12.41
N ARG A 303 4.54 -17.01 13.67
CA ARG A 303 4.34 -16.00 14.73
C ARG A 303 5.61 -15.16 14.87
N VAL A 304 5.47 -13.83 14.77
CA VAL A 304 6.55 -12.82 14.82
C VAL A 304 6.24 -11.68 15.78
#